data_AF-A0A9C9PJC6-F1
#
_entry.id   AF-A0A9C9PJC6-F1
#
_cell.length_a   1.000
_cell.length_b   1.000
_cell.length_c   1.000
_cell.angle_alpha   90.00
_cell.angle_beta   90.00
_cell.angle_gamma   90.00
#
_symmetry.space_group_name_H-M   'P 1'
#
loop_
_entity.id
_entity.type
_entity.pdbx_description
1 polymer ?
#
loop_
_entity_poly.entity_id
_entity_poly.type
_entity_poly.pdbx_seq_one_letter_code
_entity_poly.pdbx_strand_id
1 'polypeptide(L)'
;MKVFSKQQQQQALDILGLFVLNRFRQLQYEEVIAMLNFDLMETVAGQQLHDIGHQKGLLEDAQEMVLEALNERFGIVPNGMIQQIRTISLREHLKPLMRQAIRCPDIESFKEMLSKALSPPK
;
A
#
# COMPACT_ATOMS: atom_id res chain seq x y z
N MET A 1 -43.45 -20.68 -10.20
CA MET A 1 -42.05 -20.24 -10.02
C MET A 1 -41.27 -21.40 -9.43
N LYS A 2 -40.28 -21.99 -10.14
CA LYS A 2 -39.47 -23.08 -9.60
C LYS A 2 -38.48 -22.49 -8.59
N VAL A 3 -38.58 -22.87 -7.32
CA VAL A 3 -37.62 -22.50 -6.29
C VAL A 3 -36.47 -23.50 -6.35
N PHE A 4 -35.27 -23.02 -6.66
CA PHE A 4 -34.07 -23.86 -6.70
C PHE A 4 -33.71 -24.35 -5.30
N SER A 5 -33.18 -25.57 -5.19
CA SER A 5 -32.69 -26.08 -3.90
C SER A 5 -31.45 -25.31 -3.45
N LYS A 6 -31.17 -25.29 -2.13
CA LYS A 6 -29.93 -24.70 -1.60
C LYS A 6 -28.68 -25.25 -2.27
N GLN A 7 -28.69 -26.55 -2.62
CA GLN A 7 -27.59 -27.19 -3.31
C GLN A 7 -27.41 -26.65 -4.74
N GLN A 8 -28.51 -26.44 -5.47
CA GLN A 8 -28.46 -25.84 -6.81
C GLN A 8 -28.01 -24.39 -6.78
N GLN A 9 -28.44 -23.62 -5.77
CA GLN A 9 -27.99 -22.25 -5.55
C GLN A 9 -26.48 -22.20 -5.26
N GLN A 10 -25.98 -23.08 -4.39
CA GLN A 10 -24.55 -23.16 -4.08
C GLN A 10 -23.73 -23.54 -5.30
N GLN A 11 -24.14 -24.55 -6.07
CA GLN A 11 -23.47 -24.95 -7.30
C GLN A 11 -23.38 -23.81 -8.32
N ALA A 12 -24.45 -23.02 -8.46
CA ALA A 12 -24.44 -21.85 -9.33
C ALA A 12 -23.45 -20.78 -8.84
N LEU A 13 -23.39 -20.52 -7.52
CA LEU A 13 -22.43 -19.60 -6.94
C LEU A 13 -20.98 -20.06 -7.12
N ASP A 14 -20.71 -21.36 -6.96
CA ASP A 14 -19.37 -21.92 -7.14
C ASP A 14 -18.90 -21.77 -8.59
N ILE A 15 -19.78 -22.05 -9.57
CA ILE A 15 -19.48 -21.87 -11.00
C ILE A 15 -19.24 -20.39 -11.33
N LEU A 16 -20.09 -19.49 -10.82
CA LEU A 16 -19.93 -18.05 -11.00
C LEU A 16 -18.63 -17.55 -10.36
N GLY A 17 -18.29 -18.05 -9.17
CA GLY A 17 -17.03 -17.75 -8.48
C GLY A 17 -15.82 -18.17 -9.31
N LEU A 18 -15.80 -19.39 -9.85
CA LEU A 18 -14.73 -19.87 -10.73
C LEU A 18 -14.60 -19.04 -12.01
N PHE A 19 -15.74 -18.67 -12.61
CA PHE A 19 -15.75 -17.82 -13.80
C PHE A 19 -15.19 -16.43 -13.51
N VAL A 20 -15.65 -15.79 -12.43
CA VAL A 20 -15.17 -14.48 -11.98
C VAL A 20 -13.67 -14.51 -11.70
N LEU A 21 -13.19 -15.50 -10.93
CA LEU A 21 -11.77 -15.64 -10.59
C LEU A 21 -10.87 -15.87 -11.80
N ASN A 22 -11.35 -16.57 -12.83
CA ASN A 22 -10.59 -16.79 -14.06
C ASN A 22 -10.64 -15.58 -14.99
N ARG A 23 -11.80 -14.94 -15.11
CA ARG A 23 -12.01 -13.86 -16.09
C ARG A 23 -11.49 -12.51 -15.60
N PHE A 24 -11.66 -12.17 -14.33
CA PHE A 24 -11.24 -10.86 -13.79
C PHE A 24 -9.71 -10.68 -13.78
N ARG A 25 -8.92 -11.75 -13.89
CA ARG A 25 -7.47 -11.66 -14.05
C ARG A 25 -7.03 -11.02 -15.37
N GLN A 26 -7.92 -10.97 -16.36
CA GLN A 26 -7.61 -10.51 -17.71
C GLN A 26 -8.42 -9.29 -18.14
N LEU A 27 -9.36 -8.84 -17.29
CA LEU A 27 -10.22 -7.69 -17.59
C LEU A 27 -9.67 -6.43 -16.94
N GLN A 28 -9.73 -5.32 -17.68
CA GLN A 28 -9.56 -3.99 -17.15
C GLN A 28 -10.83 -3.51 -16.44
N TYR A 29 -10.70 -2.46 -15.64
CA TYR A 29 -11.79 -1.88 -14.85
C TYR A 29 -12.98 -1.47 -15.72
N GLU A 30 -12.71 -0.82 -16.86
CA GLU A 30 -13.72 -0.36 -17.81
C GLU A 30 -14.51 -1.52 -18.42
N GLU A 31 -13.84 -2.65 -18.68
CA GLU A 31 -14.48 -3.86 -19.22
C GLU A 31 -15.42 -4.49 -18.19
N VAL A 32 -15.07 -4.44 -16.90
CA VAL A 32 -15.95 -4.91 -15.82
C VAL A 32 -17.22 -4.05 -15.75
N ILE A 33 -17.08 -2.72 -15.82
CA ILE A 33 -18.24 -1.81 -15.85
C ILE A 33 -19.14 -2.10 -17.05
N ALA A 34 -18.56 -2.24 -18.25
CA ALA A 34 -19.33 -2.52 -19.46
C ALA A 34 -20.05 -3.89 -19.40
N MET A 35 -19.42 -4.90 -18.81
CA MET A 35 -19.99 -6.25 -18.71
C MET A 35 -21.08 -6.38 -17.65
N LEU A 36 -20.89 -5.77 -16.49
CA LEU A 36 -21.76 -5.96 -15.33
C LEU A 36 -22.72 -4.79 -15.11
N ASN A 37 -22.55 -3.69 -15.87
CA ASN A 37 -23.26 -2.42 -15.71
C ASN A 37 -23.26 -1.96 -14.24
N PHE A 38 -22.09 -2.09 -13.61
CA PHE A 38 -21.91 -1.89 -12.19
C PHE A 38 -20.47 -1.41 -11.92
N ASP A 39 -20.33 -0.43 -11.03
CA ASP A 39 -19.05 0.17 -10.67
C ASP A 39 -18.40 -0.59 -9.50
N LEU A 40 -17.19 -1.12 -9.72
CA LEU A 40 -16.46 -1.86 -8.68
C LEU A 40 -16.21 -1.04 -7.41
N MET A 41 -16.05 0.28 -7.52
CA MET A 41 -15.87 1.18 -6.37
C MET A 41 -17.14 1.33 -5.52
N GLU A 42 -18.32 0.94 -6.03
CA GLU A 42 -19.52 0.84 -5.21
C GLU A 42 -19.53 -0.43 -4.34
N THR A 43 -18.63 -1.39 -4.56
CA THR A 43 -18.50 -2.56 -3.68
C THR A 43 -17.65 -2.27 -2.45
N VAL A 44 -17.93 -3.01 -1.37
CA VAL A 44 -17.06 -3.06 -0.18
C VAL A 44 -15.62 -3.45 -0.56
N ALA A 45 -15.45 -4.44 -1.44
CA ALA A 45 -14.13 -4.90 -1.86
C ALA A 45 -13.36 -3.81 -2.63
N GLY A 46 -14.03 -3.08 -3.52
CA GLY A 46 -13.45 -1.97 -4.29
C GLY A 46 -13.04 -0.81 -3.39
N GLN A 47 -13.90 -0.42 -2.44
CA GLN A 47 -13.57 0.62 -1.45
C GLN A 47 -12.37 0.22 -0.59
N GLN A 48 -12.33 -1.02 -0.10
CA GLN A 48 -11.19 -1.53 0.66
C GLN A 48 -9.89 -1.55 -0.16
N LEU A 49 -9.95 -1.97 -1.42
CA LEU A 49 -8.78 -1.96 -2.31
C LEU A 49 -8.30 -0.53 -2.59
N HIS A 50 -9.23 0.40 -2.82
CA HIS A 50 -8.91 1.81 -2.97
C HIS A 50 -8.24 2.37 -1.72
N ASP A 51 -8.78 2.09 -0.53
CA ASP A 51 -8.21 2.56 0.74
C ASP A 51 -6.82 1.96 1.00
N ILE A 52 -6.62 0.67 0.72
CA ILE A 52 -5.29 0.03 0.81
C ILE A 52 -4.30 0.72 -0.14
N GLY A 53 -4.70 0.98 -1.38
CA GLY A 53 -3.88 1.71 -2.36
C GLY A 53 -3.56 3.12 -1.92
N HIS A 54 -4.55 3.84 -1.40
CA HIS A 54 -4.38 5.21 -0.88
C HIS A 54 -3.43 5.24 0.32
N GLN A 55 -3.61 4.35 1.31
CA GLN A 55 -2.72 4.26 2.47
C GLN A 55 -1.29 3.88 2.06
N LYS A 56 -1.13 2.97 1.08
CA LYS A 56 0.18 2.63 0.53
C LYS A 56 0.85 3.84 -0.13
N GLY A 57 0.12 4.60 -0.95
CA GLY A 57 0.65 5.83 -1.56
C GLY A 57 1.06 6.87 -0.53
N LEU A 58 0.25 7.09 0.51
CA LEU A 58 0.60 8.01 1.62
C LEU A 58 1.83 7.56 2.42
N LEU A 59 2.07 6.25 2.51
CA LEU A 59 3.26 5.71 3.16
C LEU A 59 4.50 5.91 2.29
N GLU A 60 4.43 5.54 1.00
CA GLU A 60 5.52 5.70 0.03
C GLU A 60 5.93 7.17 -0.11
N ASP A 61 4.96 8.08 -0.19
CA ASP A 61 5.19 9.53 -0.19
C ASP A 61 5.93 10.01 1.07
N ALA A 62 5.51 9.54 2.24
CA ALA A 62 6.19 9.90 3.49
C ALA A 62 7.63 9.34 3.57
N GLN A 63 7.90 8.18 2.98
CA GLN A 63 9.25 7.62 2.87
C GLN A 63 10.10 8.46 1.92
N GLU A 64 9.55 8.80 0.75
CA GLU A 64 10.23 9.59 -0.28
C GLU A 64 10.58 10.99 0.24
N MET A 65 9.66 11.65 0.93
CA MET A 65 9.92 12.95 1.52
C MET A 65 11.11 12.92 2.49
N VAL A 66 11.26 11.87 3.32
CA VAL A 66 12.44 11.73 4.19
C VAL A 66 13.73 11.61 3.37
N LEU A 67 13.71 10.81 2.30
CA LEU A 67 14.85 10.61 1.42
C LEU A 67 15.22 11.88 0.66
N GLU A 68 14.24 12.62 0.17
CA GLU A 68 14.42 13.89 -0.52
C GLU A 68 15.06 14.93 0.39
N ALA A 69 14.59 15.06 1.64
CA ALA A 69 15.21 15.95 2.62
C ALA A 69 16.67 15.59 2.92
N LEU A 70 16.99 14.29 3.01
CA LEU A 70 18.38 13.85 3.19
C LEU A 70 19.22 14.13 1.95
N ASN A 71 18.67 13.89 0.76
CA ASN A 71 19.35 14.11 -0.50
C ASN A 71 19.66 15.59 -0.74
N GLU A 72 18.72 16.47 -0.44
CA GLU A 72 18.90 17.92 -0.57
C GLU A 72 19.99 18.44 0.37
N ARG A 73 20.05 17.93 1.61
CA ARG A 73 20.99 18.43 2.62
C ARG A 73 22.39 17.83 2.51
N PHE A 74 22.48 16.55 2.15
CA PHE A 74 23.71 15.77 2.25
C PHE A 74 24.16 15.14 0.93
N GLY A 75 23.40 15.31 -0.15
CA GLY A 75 23.63 14.63 -1.42
C GLY A 75 23.20 13.17 -1.40
N ILE A 76 23.77 12.37 -2.30
CA ILE A 76 23.33 10.98 -2.55
C ILE A 76 23.21 10.17 -1.25
N VAL A 77 21.99 9.72 -0.97
CA VAL A 77 21.69 8.89 0.21
C VAL A 77 22.21 7.46 -0.01
N PRO A 78 23.04 6.92 0.90
CA PRO A 78 23.48 5.53 0.85
C PRO A 78 22.34 4.51 0.74
N ASN A 79 22.47 3.54 -0.18
CA ASN A 79 21.45 2.51 -0.45
C ASN A 79 20.98 1.75 0.80
N GLY A 80 21.87 1.49 1.76
CA GLY A 80 21.50 0.82 3.01
C GLY A 80 20.48 1.63 3.82
N MET A 81 20.61 2.96 3.85
CA MET A 81 19.62 3.82 4.53
C MET A 81 18.32 3.92 3.75
N ILE A 82 18.38 3.97 2.41
CA ILE A 82 17.18 3.93 1.56
C ILE A 82 16.34 2.69 1.89
N GLN A 83 16.99 1.53 1.95
CA GLN A 83 16.32 0.27 2.29
C GLN A 83 15.73 0.32 3.71
N GLN A 84 16.50 0.80 4.70
CA GLN A 84 16.04 0.95 6.08
C GLN A 84 14.83 1.88 6.23
N ILE A 85 14.78 2.99 5.48
CA ILE A 85 13.63 3.90 5.51
C ILE A 85 12.41 3.24 4.86
N ARG A 86 12.62 2.53 3.75
CA ARG A 86 11.55 1.81 3.03
C ARG A 86 10.96 0.64 3.81
N THR A 87 11.66 0.07 4.79
CA THR A 87 11.09 -0.97 5.67
C THR A 87 10.16 -0.41 6.74
N ILE A 88 10.14 0.91 6.97
CA ILE A 88 9.25 1.54 7.94
C ILE A 88 7.83 1.56 7.38
N SER A 89 6.96 0.70 7.92
CA SER A 89 5.58 0.51 7.45
C SER A 89 4.56 1.43 8.11
N LEU A 90 4.95 2.17 9.15
CA LEU A 90 4.07 3.07 9.90
C LEU A 90 4.39 4.54 9.59
N ARG A 91 3.47 5.21 8.91
CA ARG A 91 3.59 6.63 8.51
C ARG A 91 3.85 7.55 9.71
N GLU A 92 3.30 7.24 10.88
CA GLU A 92 3.50 8.02 12.10
C GLU A 92 4.97 8.02 12.58
N HIS A 93 5.77 7.00 12.22
CA HIS A 93 7.20 6.97 12.52
C HIS A 93 8.04 7.76 11.51
N LEU A 94 7.53 7.98 10.29
CA LEU A 94 8.24 8.74 9.25
C LEU A 94 8.16 10.25 9.47
N LYS A 95 7.05 10.78 10.02
CA LYS A 95 6.91 12.24 10.28
C LYS A 95 8.00 12.79 11.23
N PRO A 96 8.33 12.15 12.37
CA PRO A 96 9.46 12.55 13.19
C PRO A 96 10.80 12.42 12.48
N LEU A 97 11.01 11.34 11.72
CA LEU A 97 12.24 11.14 10.96
C LEU A 97 12.45 12.24 9.92
N MET A 98 11.40 12.66 9.22
CA MET A 98 11.46 13.81 8.31
C MET A 98 11.95 15.07 9.04
N ARG A 99 11.37 15.40 10.20
CA ARG A 99 11.83 16.56 10.99
C ARG A 99 13.29 16.43 11.41
N GLN A 100 13.78 15.22 11.69
CA GLN A 100 15.18 14.97 12.01
C GLN A 100 16.08 15.06 10.77
N ALA A 101 15.63 14.58 9.61
CA ALA A 101 16.34 14.71 8.34
C ALA A 101 16.60 16.18 8.01
N ILE A 102 15.69 17.10 8.39
CA ILE A 102 15.85 18.55 8.22
C ILE A 102 16.80 19.18 9.26
N ARG A 103 16.90 18.62 10.47
CA ARG A 103 17.56 19.26 11.62
C ARG A 103 18.92 18.70 11.99
N CYS A 104 19.20 17.44 11.67
CA CYS A 104 20.44 16.78 12.10
C CYS A 104 21.67 17.50 11.51
N PRO A 105 22.81 17.52 12.21
CA PRO A 105 23.99 18.25 11.73
C PRO A 105 24.61 17.61 10.48
N ASP A 106 24.55 16.27 10.39
CA ASP A 106 25.14 15.48 9.32
C ASP A 106 24.39 14.16 9.10
N ILE A 107 24.79 13.44 8.05
CA ILE A 107 24.15 12.20 7.62
C ILE A 107 24.45 11.01 8.56
N GLU A 108 25.62 10.96 9.19
CA GLU A 108 25.96 9.88 10.13
C GLU A 108 25.14 10.01 11.42
N SER A 109 24.92 11.23 11.90
CA SER A 109 24.01 11.52 13.02
C SER A 109 22.58 11.05 12.72
N PHE A 110 22.11 11.25 11.49
CA PHE A 110 20.82 10.72 11.06
C PHE A 110 20.78 9.19 11.05
N LYS A 111 21.81 8.56 10.49
CA LYS A 111 21.94 7.11 10.41
C LYS A 111 21.94 6.44 11.79
N GLU A 112 22.59 7.05 12.78
CA GLU A 112 22.54 6.58 14.16
C GLU A 112 21.12 6.67 14.75
N MET A 113 20.41 7.77 14.50
CA MET A 113 19.02 7.93 14.93
C MET A 113 18.11 6.90 14.26
N LEU A 114 18.26 6.68 12.95
CA LEU A 114 17.51 5.67 12.19
C LEU A 114 17.76 4.27 12.75
N SER A 115 19.02 3.92 13.05
CA SER A 115 19.37 2.62 13.62
C SER A 115 18.74 2.40 15.01
N LYS A 116 18.70 3.45 15.84
CA LYS A 116 18.03 3.41 17.15
C LYS A 116 16.52 3.25 17.01
N ALA A 117 15.89 3.93 16.04
CA ALA A 117 14.45 3.84 15.80
C ALA A 117 14.02 2.46 15.27
N LEU A 118 14.90 1.75 14.56
CA LEU A 118 14.66 0.40 14.04
C LEU A 118 15.03 -0.71 15.03
N SER A 119 15.75 -0.39 16.10
CA SER A 119 16.08 -1.35 17.16
C SER A 119 14.88 -1.52 18.09
N PRO A 120 14.45 -2.75 18.41
CA PRO A 120 13.37 -2.95 19.38
C PRO A 120 13.78 -2.37 20.74
N PRO A 121 12.83 -1.84 21.54
CA PRO A 121 13.12 -1.42 22.90
C PRO A 121 13.70 -2.61 23.67
N LYS A 122 14.84 -2.40 24.35
CA LYS A 122 15.42 -3.36 25.29
C LYS A 122 14.53 -3.56 26.51
#